data_AF-A0AAD2NZS5-F1
#
_entry.id   AF-A0AAD2NZS5-F1
#
_cell.length_a   1.000
_cell.length_b   1.000
_cell.length_c   1.000
_cell.angle_alpha   90.00
_cell.angle_beta   90.00
_cell.angle_gamma   90.00
#
_symmetry.space_group_name_H-M   'P 1'
#
loop_
_entity.id
_entity.type
_entity.pdbx_description
1 polymer ?
#
loop_
_entity_poly.entity_id
_entity_poly.type
_entity_poly.pdbx_seq_one_letter_code
_entity_poly.pdbx_strand_id
1 'polypeptide(L)'
;MNSIKLEWKRGDWAAYFGLMTNNLTNLLTMMGLLIFVVGIPTEIVYGRIAPAFGLAVLAASVCYSWFGLQMVKKTGRSDVTALPSGPSAPSIFTVTFLVLMPVYQQTKDANFAIQIGLVWCFVEALILVGGSFLGETIRKMIPRTVLLSCLSGLGLLLLAMNPMLQAFEAPTVSFIVLLLIFINWFGKKPIFPHIPTGLLLLIAGTSLAWISGLQSPEDIKASMSSFGFNPPEIHVRSFLQGLPHALPYLASAVPLGLANYIFDLENIESAHAAGDEYNTRKVMMANGFASMLGCMLGNPFPVTVYVGHAGWKAMGASICYTLASGITMFLVPLFGLGAFMLAIIPMTAIVPILVFIGVVTANQVVRETPKVEVPVIFICLFPWVANWALTIVNSVMGAAGTSAEKLGSDLLHSKGVYYDGLMHLGSGAPLASMLWGCIAIFAIMNKPLRGAIAASFGALLSLFGVIHSPAVGFAEGSSIVFVVAYLMMLAMFALKHVIDSRETVAASEQEETKTT
;
A
#
# COMPACT_ATOMS: atom_id res chain seq x y z
N MET A 1 31.39 23.06 -8.30
CA MET A 1 30.14 22.30 -8.13
C MET A 1 30.29 20.99 -8.88
N ASN A 2 30.58 19.87 -8.19
CA ASN A 2 30.71 18.57 -8.86
C ASN A 2 29.37 18.18 -9.49
N SER A 3 29.36 17.86 -10.79
CA SER A 3 28.17 17.33 -11.47
C SER A 3 27.81 16.01 -10.80
N ILE A 4 26.67 15.95 -10.13
CA ILE A 4 26.17 14.67 -9.63
C ILE A 4 25.76 13.85 -10.84
N LYS A 5 26.50 12.76 -11.09
CA LYS A 5 26.17 11.79 -12.11
C LYS A 5 25.17 10.79 -11.53
N LEU A 6 24.04 10.62 -12.19
CA LEU A 6 23.16 9.48 -11.97
C LEU A 6 23.90 8.24 -12.48
N GLU A 7 24.42 7.43 -11.56
CA GLU A 7 25.14 6.20 -11.88
C GLU A 7 24.24 5.00 -11.64
N TRP A 8 24.16 4.10 -12.62
CA TRP A 8 23.43 2.84 -12.47
C TRP A 8 24.25 1.85 -11.65
N LYS A 9 23.71 1.40 -10.52
CA LYS A 9 24.37 0.45 -9.62
C LYS A 9 23.91 -0.97 -9.87
N ARG A 10 24.70 -1.94 -9.39
CA ARG A 10 24.34 -3.37 -9.47
C ARG A 10 22.97 -3.68 -8.84
N GLY A 11 22.63 -3.02 -7.74
CA GLY A 11 21.34 -3.18 -7.08
C GLY A 11 20.15 -2.61 -7.85
N ASP A 12 20.37 -1.64 -8.74
CA ASP A 12 19.29 -1.03 -9.53
C ASP A 12 18.64 -2.02 -10.47
N TRP A 13 19.34 -3.05 -10.96
CA TRP A 13 18.75 -4.09 -11.81
C TRP A 13 17.64 -4.86 -11.09
N ALA A 14 17.94 -5.35 -9.88
CA ALA A 14 16.98 -6.08 -9.08
C ALA A 14 15.79 -5.19 -8.70
N ALA A 15 16.09 -3.97 -8.26
CA ALA A 15 15.07 -3.03 -7.81
C ALA A 15 14.17 -2.56 -8.95
N TYR A 16 14.74 -2.31 -10.13
CA TYR A 16 14.00 -1.94 -11.32
C TYR A 16 13.03 -3.05 -11.74
N PHE A 17 13.52 -4.28 -11.97
CA PHE A 17 12.64 -5.36 -12.42
C PHE A 17 11.61 -5.76 -11.37
N GLY A 18 11.98 -5.75 -10.09
CA GLY A 18 11.05 -5.99 -8.99
C GLY A 18 9.94 -4.94 -8.93
N LEU A 19 10.30 -3.65 -8.91
CA LEU A 19 9.34 -2.55 -8.83
C LEU A 19 8.48 -2.46 -10.10
N MET A 20 9.10 -2.54 -11.28
CA MET A 20 8.43 -2.53 -12.58
C MET A 20 7.38 -3.65 -12.66
N THR A 21 7.74 -4.88 -12.33
CA THR A 21 6.80 -6.01 -12.43
C THR A 21 5.65 -5.87 -11.46
N ASN A 22 5.92 -5.43 -10.24
CA ASN A 22 4.86 -5.21 -9.27
C ASN A 22 3.90 -4.10 -9.71
N ASN A 23 4.44 -2.97 -10.19
CA ASN A 23 3.63 -1.89 -10.73
C ASN A 23 2.84 -2.34 -11.97
N LEU A 24 3.46 -3.12 -12.86
CA LEU A 24 2.82 -3.68 -14.06
C LEU A 24 1.69 -4.64 -13.70
N THR A 25 1.91 -5.51 -12.71
CA THR A 25 0.90 -6.46 -12.21
C THR A 25 -0.32 -5.69 -11.72
N ASN A 26 -0.10 -4.69 -10.87
CA ASN A 26 -1.18 -3.86 -10.35
C ASN A 26 -1.89 -3.09 -11.47
N LEU A 27 -1.17 -2.58 -12.47
CA LEU A 27 -1.76 -1.95 -13.65
C LEU A 27 -2.65 -2.93 -14.43
N LEU A 28 -2.18 -4.14 -14.69
CA LEU A 28 -2.96 -5.17 -15.39
C LEU A 28 -4.16 -5.64 -14.56
N THR A 29 -4.00 -5.82 -13.25
CA THR A 29 -5.10 -6.13 -12.32
C THR A 29 -6.16 -5.03 -12.36
N MET A 30 -5.76 -3.76 -12.28
CA MET A 30 -6.68 -2.63 -12.43
C MET A 30 -7.44 -2.68 -13.76
N MET A 31 -6.73 -2.87 -14.88
CA MET A 31 -7.38 -2.96 -16.19
C MET A 31 -8.35 -4.16 -16.27
N GLY A 32 -7.95 -5.33 -15.77
CA GLY A 32 -8.80 -6.52 -15.75
C GLY A 32 -10.05 -6.33 -14.89
N LEU A 33 -9.92 -5.72 -13.71
CA LEU A 33 -11.06 -5.38 -12.85
C LEU A 33 -12.02 -4.41 -13.56
N LEU A 34 -11.52 -3.37 -14.22
CA LEU A 34 -12.36 -2.43 -14.96
C LEU A 34 -13.10 -3.11 -16.12
N ILE A 35 -12.41 -3.93 -16.92
CA ILE A 35 -12.98 -4.56 -18.12
C ILE A 35 -13.95 -5.69 -17.75
N PHE A 36 -13.50 -6.64 -16.94
CA PHE A 36 -14.22 -7.90 -16.74
C PHE A 36 -15.13 -7.90 -15.52
N VAL A 37 -14.84 -7.09 -14.51
CA VAL A 37 -15.64 -7.04 -13.27
C VAL A 37 -16.61 -5.87 -13.31
N VAL A 38 -16.14 -4.66 -13.61
CA VAL A 38 -17.02 -3.49 -13.73
C VAL A 38 -17.77 -3.49 -15.07
N GLY A 39 -17.11 -3.83 -16.17
CA GLY A 39 -17.69 -3.78 -17.51
C GLY A 39 -17.42 -2.47 -18.25
N ILE A 40 -16.35 -1.75 -17.90
CA ILE A 40 -15.91 -0.55 -18.60
C ILE A 40 -15.32 -0.97 -19.98
N PRO A 41 -15.70 -0.27 -21.08
CA PRO A 41 -15.17 -0.58 -22.40
C PRO A 41 -13.64 -0.58 -22.48
N THR A 42 -13.08 -1.56 -23.20
CA THR A 42 -11.63 -1.74 -23.42
C THR A 42 -10.96 -0.47 -23.92
N GLU A 43 -11.61 0.23 -24.85
CA GLU A 43 -11.03 1.44 -25.47
C GLU A 43 -10.84 2.58 -24.46
N ILE A 44 -11.69 2.67 -23.44
CA ILE A 44 -11.54 3.65 -22.38
C ILE A 44 -10.42 3.22 -21.41
N VAL A 45 -10.35 1.93 -21.08
CA VAL A 45 -9.36 1.41 -20.14
C VAL A 45 -7.95 1.53 -20.71
N TYR A 46 -7.73 1.02 -21.93
CA TYR A 46 -6.43 1.04 -22.60
C TYR A 46 -6.08 2.42 -23.18
N GLY A 47 -7.05 3.11 -23.79
CA GLY A 47 -6.82 4.37 -24.50
C GLY A 47 -6.71 5.59 -23.58
N ARG A 48 -7.39 5.58 -22.42
CA ARG A 48 -7.50 6.75 -21.53
C ARG A 48 -6.93 6.49 -20.13
N ILE A 49 -7.45 5.50 -19.41
CA ILE A 49 -7.13 5.33 -17.97
C ILE A 49 -5.68 4.88 -17.77
N ALA A 50 -5.27 3.80 -18.44
CA ALA A 50 -3.95 3.21 -18.27
C ALA A 50 -2.78 4.17 -18.62
N PRO A 51 -2.78 4.89 -19.76
CA PRO A 51 -1.68 5.79 -20.09
C PRO A 51 -1.62 7.02 -19.17
N ALA A 52 -2.77 7.56 -18.77
CA ALA A 52 -2.85 8.64 -17.78
C ALA A 52 -2.31 8.20 -16.42
N PHE A 53 -2.57 6.96 -16.02
CA PHE A 53 -2.03 6.41 -14.79
C PHE A 53 -0.51 6.20 -14.87
N GLY A 54 -0.02 5.66 -15.98
CA GLY A 54 1.41 5.51 -16.24
C GLY A 54 2.17 6.84 -16.18
N LEU A 55 1.58 7.91 -16.73
CA LEU A 55 2.16 9.25 -16.65
C LEU A 55 2.15 9.82 -15.23
N ALA A 56 1.10 9.58 -14.45
CA ALA A 56 1.06 9.96 -13.04
C ALA A 56 2.17 9.26 -12.23
N VAL A 57 2.38 7.96 -12.47
CA VAL A 57 3.48 7.21 -11.84
C VAL A 57 4.84 7.80 -12.24
N LEU A 58 5.05 8.10 -13.52
CA LEU A 58 6.28 8.76 -14.00
C LEU A 58 6.50 10.11 -13.32
N ALA A 59 5.47 10.94 -13.19
CA ALA A 59 5.57 12.24 -12.53
C ALA A 59 6.02 12.12 -11.06
N ALA A 60 5.46 11.15 -10.33
CA ALA A 60 5.89 10.83 -8.97
C ALA A 60 7.34 10.31 -8.94
N SER A 61 7.71 9.40 -9.85
CA SER A 61 9.09 8.88 -9.97
C SER A 61 10.12 10.00 -10.19
N VAL A 62 9.82 10.95 -11.08
CA VAL A 62 10.70 12.10 -11.35
C VAL A 62 10.90 12.93 -10.09
N CYS A 63 9.82 13.20 -9.34
CA CYS A 63 9.91 13.92 -8.08
C CYS A 63 10.76 13.17 -7.04
N TYR A 64 10.55 11.87 -6.86
CA TYR A 64 11.28 11.06 -5.90
C TYR A 64 12.76 10.91 -6.26
N SER A 65 13.07 10.75 -7.55
CA SER A 65 14.44 10.77 -8.03
C SER A 65 15.10 12.12 -7.79
N TRP A 66 14.38 13.22 -8.02
CA TRP A 66 14.86 14.57 -7.72
C TRP A 66 15.12 14.76 -6.21
N PHE A 67 14.25 14.26 -5.35
CA PHE A 67 14.45 14.30 -3.90
C PHE A 67 15.68 13.49 -3.47
N GLY A 68 15.90 12.32 -4.07
CA GLY A 68 17.11 11.52 -3.86
C GLY A 68 18.37 12.29 -4.27
N LEU A 69 18.35 12.97 -5.42
CA LEU A 69 19.45 13.83 -5.86
C LEU A 69 19.71 14.99 -4.91
N GLN A 70 18.66 15.63 -4.38
CA GLN A 70 18.80 16.67 -3.35
C GLN A 70 19.45 16.11 -2.08
N MET A 71 19.10 14.89 -1.67
CA MET A 71 19.68 14.23 -0.51
C MET A 71 21.16 13.92 -0.72
N VAL A 72 21.56 13.40 -1.89
CA VAL A 72 22.98 13.22 -2.24
C VAL A 72 23.73 14.55 -2.19
N LYS A 73 23.18 15.63 -2.75
CA LYS A 73 23.77 16.99 -2.68
C LYS A 73 23.99 17.45 -1.24
N LYS A 74 22.99 17.25 -0.38
CA LYS A 74 22.99 17.74 0.99
C LYS A 74 23.92 16.94 1.91
N THR A 75 23.97 15.63 1.73
CA THR A 75 24.67 14.71 2.65
C THR A 75 26.05 14.28 2.16
N GLY A 76 26.35 14.41 0.86
CA GLY A 76 27.56 13.88 0.24
C GLY A 76 27.62 12.35 0.17
N ARG A 77 26.55 11.65 0.60
CA ARG A 77 26.49 10.19 0.64
C ARG A 77 26.31 9.59 -0.75
N SER A 78 26.97 8.47 -1.00
CA SER A 78 26.81 7.71 -2.23
C SER A 78 25.75 6.61 -2.13
N ASP A 79 25.27 6.25 -0.94
CA ASP A 79 24.36 5.11 -0.70
C ASP A 79 22.87 5.48 -0.69
N VAL A 80 22.49 6.68 -1.11
CA VAL A 80 21.09 7.14 -1.13
C VAL A 80 20.25 6.31 -2.11
N THR A 81 19.10 5.81 -1.64
CA THR A 81 18.10 5.11 -2.46
C THR A 81 16.90 6.04 -2.64
N ALA A 82 16.40 6.22 -3.86
CA ALA A 82 15.18 7.01 -4.07
C ALA A 82 13.94 6.26 -3.58
N LEU A 83 12.91 7.00 -3.13
CA LEU A 83 11.61 6.40 -2.82
C LEU A 83 11.01 5.76 -4.08
N PRO A 84 10.44 4.55 -3.98
CA PRO A 84 9.73 3.94 -5.10
C PRO A 84 8.35 4.61 -5.25
N SER A 85 7.89 4.77 -6.49
CA SER A 85 6.53 5.21 -6.81
C SER A 85 5.76 4.09 -7.49
N GLY A 86 4.44 4.07 -7.30
CA GLY A 86 3.61 3.07 -7.94
C GLY A 86 2.12 3.25 -7.67
N PRO A 87 1.29 2.33 -8.17
CA PRO A 87 -0.13 2.28 -7.91
C PRO A 87 -0.41 1.98 -6.43
N SER A 88 -1.40 2.63 -5.83
CA SER A 88 -1.91 2.16 -4.52
C SER A 88 -2.76 0.92 -4.74
N ALA A 89 -2.20 -0.27 -4.48
CA ALA A 89 -2.92 -1.54 -4.67
C ALA A 89 -4.24 -1.57 -3.87
N PRO A 90 -4.29 -1.17 -2.58
CA PRO A 90 -5.56 -1.06 -1.85
C PRO A 90 -6.55 -0.10 -2.54
N SER A 91 -6.06 1.01 -3.11
CA SER A 91 -6.92 1.96 -3.83
C SER A 91 -7.49 1.39 -5.12
N ILE A 92 -6.78 0.51 -5.82
CA ILE A 92 -7.31 -0.14 -7.03
C ILE A 92 -8.60 -0.90 -6.71
N PHE A 93 -8.55 -1.79 -5.71
CA PHE A 93 -9.72 -2.56 -5.30
C PHE A 93 -10.83 -1.63 -4.80
N THR A 94 -10.45 -0.69 -3.96
CA THR A 94 -11.38 0.23 -3.32
C THR A 94 -12.13 1.11 -4.33
N VAL A 95 -11.42 1.81 -5.22
CA VAL A 95 -12.04 2.64 -6.26
C VAL A 95 -12.89 1.77 -7.20
N THR A 96 -12.40 0.58 -7.55
CA THR A 96 -13.17 -0.34 -8.40
C THR A 96 -14.48 -0.73 -7.74
N PHE A 97 -14.45 -1.28 -6.52
CA PHE A 97 -15.61 -1.92 -5.90
C PHE A 97 -16.54 -0.97 -5.14
N LEU A 98 -15.99 0.11 -4.57
CA LEU A 98 -16.77 1.03 -3.73
C LEU A 98 -17.15 2.34 -4.45
N VAL A 99 -16.56 2.62 -5.62
CA VAL A 99 -16.83 3.86 -6.37
C VAL A 99 -17.34 3.55 -7.77
N LEU A 100 -16.54 2.90 -8.61
CA LEU A 100 -16.89 2.70 -10.02
C LEU A 100 -18.00 1.67 -10.20
N MET A 101 -17.89 0.51 -9.55
CA MET A 101 -18.83 -0.60 -9.68
C MET A 101 -20.26 -0.21 -9.26
N PRO A 102 -20.51 0.42 -8.09
CA PRO A 102 -21.87 0.79 -7.69
C PRO A 102 -22.49 1.84 -8.62
N VAL A 103 -21.72 2.86 -9.03
CA VAL A 103 -22.19 3.89 -9.96
C VAL A 103 -22.55 3.26 -11.31
N TYR A 104 -21.67 2.41 -11.86
CA TYR A 104 -21.92 1.76 -13.13
C TYR A 104 -23.10 0.79 -13.06
N GLN A 105 -23.23 0.02 -11.96
CA GLN A 105 -24.36 -0.90 -11.80
C GLN A 105 -25.71 -0.18 -11.77
N GLN A 106 -25.77 1.00 -11.13
CA GLN A 106 -26.98 1.82 -11.03
C GLN A 106 -27.31 2.55 -12.33
N THR A 107 -26.30 3.12 -12.99
CA THR A 107 -26.50 4.03 -14.14
C THR A 107 -26.34 3.37 -15.50
N LYS A 108 -25.59 2.25 -15.56
CA LYS A 108 -25.12 1.59 -16.78
C LYS A 108 -24.32 2.51 -17.71
N ASP A 109 -23.77 3.60 -17.18
CA ASP A 109 -22.96 4.57 -17.92
C ASP A 109 -21.51 4.56 -17.43
N ALA A 110 -20.61 4.03 -18.26
CA ALA A 110 -19.19 3.94 -17.98
C ALA A 110 -18.52 5.32 -17.88
N ASN A 111 -18.94 6.28 -18.72
CA ASN A 111 -18.37 7.63 -18.69
C ASN A 111 -18.77 8.33 -17.40
N PHE A 112 -20.03 8.24 -17.01
CA PHE A 112 -20.51 8.80 -15.76
C PHE A 112 -19.79 8.19 -14.55
N ALA A 113 -19.67 6.86 -14.49
CA ALA A 113 -18.91 6.18 -13.44
C ALA A 113 -17.47 6.70 -13.33
N ILE A 114 -16.79 6.86 -14.47
CA ILE A 114 -15.43 7.41 -14.50
C ILE A 114 -15.42 8.86 -14.04
N GLN A 115 -16.36 9.71 -14.47
CA GLN A 115 -16.45 11.11 -14.02
C GLN A 115 -16.55 11.21 -12.50
N ILE A 116 -17.37 10.37 -11.87
CA ILE A 116 -17.45 10.26 -10.40
C ILE A 116 -16.12 9.80 -9.82
N GLY A 117 -15.49 8.76 -10.40
CA GLY A 117 -14.18 8.28 -9.99
C GLY A 117 -13.07 9.34 -10.09
N LEU A 118 -13.12 10.23 -11.09
CA LEU A 118 -12.18 11.35 -11.21
C LEU A 118 -12.34 12.34 -10.05
N VAL A 119 -13.58 12.72 -9.72
CA VAL A 119 -13.82 13.63 -8.59
C VAL A 119 -13.38 12.98 -7.28
N TRP A 120 -13.65 11.69 -7.12
CA TRP A 120 -13.19 10.91 -5.97
C TRP A 120 -11.66 10.94 -5.83
N CYS A 121 -10.94 10.62 -6.92
CA CYS A 121 -9.47 10.63 -6.95
C CYS A 121 -8.91 12.03 -6.65
N PHE A 122 -9.56 13.07 -7.17
CA PHE A 122 -9.14 14.45 -6.92
C PHE A 122 -9.32 14.85 -5.46
N VAL A 123 -10.43 14.47 -4.83
CA VAL A 123 -10.68 14.73 -3.40
C VAL A 123 -9.68 13.98 -2.53
N GLU A 124 -9.38 12.73 -2.86
CA GLU A 124 -8.33 11.95 -2.21
C GLU A 124 -6.97 12.66 -2.32
N ALA A 125 -6.59 13.07 -3.52
CA ALA A 125 -5.34 13.75 -3.75
C ALA A 125 -5.27 15.10 -3.02
N LEU A 126 -6.41 15.80 -2.88
CA LEU A 126 -6.52 17.03 -2.11
C LEU A 126 -6.31 16.78 -0.62
N ILE A 127 -6.78 15.66 -0.07
CA ILE A 127 -6.51 15.24 1.30
C ILE A 127 -5.01 15.04 1.50
N LEU A 128 -4.29 14.43 0.54
CA LEU A 128 -2.84 14.31 0.63
C LEU A 128 -2.13 15.67 0.56
N VAL A 129 -2.49 16.53 -0.39
CA VAL A 129 -1.88 17.86 -0.54
C VAL A 129 -2.14 18.72 0.70
N GLY A 130 -3.38 18.80 1.15
CA GLY A 130 -3.76 19.56 2.35
C GLY A 130 -3.20 18.95 3.64
N GLY A 131 -3.26 17.63 3.76
CA GLY A 131 -2.71 16.90 4.89
C GLY A 131 -1.18 16.98 4.97
N SER A 132 -0.47 17.16 3.86
CA SER A 132 1.01 17.22 3.82
C SER A 132 1.61 18.27 4.77
N PHE A 133 0.83 19.32 5.10
CA PHE A 133 1.21 20.37 6.05
C PHE A 133 1.21 19.88 7.52
N LEU A 134 0.39 18.87 7.82
CA LEU A 134 0.33 18.19 9.12
C LEU A 134 1.10 16.86 9.12
N GLY A 135 1.52 16.36 7.95
CA GLY A 135 2.22 15.09 7.75
C GLY A 135 3.35 14.84 8.72
N GLU A 136 4.28 15.79 8.82
CA GLU A 136 5.44 15.68 9.71
C GLU A 136 5.03 15.65 11.19
N THR A 137 4.03 16.44 11.57
CA THR A 137 3.52 16.50 12.95
C THR A 137 2.86 15.18 13.33
N ILE A 138 1.98 14.64 12.48
CA ILE A 138 1.29 13.37 12.70
C ILE A 138 2.29 12.22 12.76
N ARG A 139 3.23 12.16 11.82
CA ARG A 139 4.30 11.16 11.77
C ARG A 139 5.14 11.14 13.05
N LYS A 140 5.43 12.31 13.64
CA LYS A 140 6.17 12.43 14.91
C LYS A 140 5.33 12.11 16.14
N MET A 141 4.02 12.27 16.05
CA MET A 141 3.09 11.98 17.15
C MET A 141 2.91 10.47 17.33
N ILE A 142 2.84 9.73 16.23
CA ILE A 142 2.68 8.28 16.24
C ILE A 142 4.04 7.62 16.54
N PRO A 143 4.12 6.65 17.47
CA PRO A 143 5.37 5.96 17.75
C PRO A 143 5.92 5.24 16.51
N ARG A 144 7.24 5.33 16.29
CA ARG A 144 7.92 4.68 15.15
C ARG A 144 7.59 3.19 15.04
N THR A 145 7.62 2.47 16.17
CA THR A 145 7.26 1.04 16.19
C THR A 145 5.87 0.80 15.64
N VAL A 146 4.89 1.65 15.92
CA VAL A 146 3.53 1.51 15.38
C VAL A 146 3.55 1.69 13.87
N LEU A 147 4.12 2.78 13.34
CA LEU A 147 4.19 3.03 11.89
C LEU A 147 4.89 1.89 11.14
N LEU A 148 6.03 1.42 11.63
CA LEU A 148 6.77 0.32 11.03
C LEU A 148 6.04 -1.03 11.15
N SER A 149 5.30 -1.25 12.24
CA SER A 149 4.51 -2.48 12.45
C SER A 149 3.32 -2.56 11.51
N CYS A 150 2.63 -1.43 11.28
CA CYS A 150 1.54 -1.34 10.31
C CYS A 150 2.05 -1.65 8.90
N LEU A 151 3.18 -1.05 8.52
CA LEU A 151 3.82 -1.30 7.24
C LEU A 151 4.28 -2.76 7.08
N SER A 152 4.76 -3.38 8.16
CA SER A 152 5.11 -4.81 8.17
C SER A 152 3.90 -5.70 7.90
N GLY A 153 2.73 -5.37 8.45
CA GLY A 153 1.49 -6.11 8.18
C GLY A 153 1.07 -6.02 6.72
N LEU A 154 1.10 -4.81 6.16
CA LEU A 154 0.92 -4.57 4.72
C LEU A 154 1.93 -5.38 3.89
N GLY A 155 3.21 -5.30 4.24
CA GLY A 155 4.30 -5.95 3.54
C GLY A 155 4.21 -7.49 3.56
N LEU A 156 3.91 -8.08 4.71
CA LEU A 156 3.80 -9.55 4.81
C LEU A 156 2.55 -10.08 4.12
N LEU A 157 1.39 -9.45 4.34
CA LEU A 157 0.12 -10.04 3.92
C LEU A 157 -0.32 -9.60 2.53
N LEU A 158 -0.08 -8.36 2.13
CA LEU A 158 -0.44 -7.91 0.78
C LEU A 158 0.70 -8.08 -0.22
N LEU A 159 1.95 -7.78 0.16
CA LEU A 159 3.07 -7.91 -0.79
C LEU A 159 3.71 -9.29 -0.83
N ALA A 160 3.82 -10.02 0.29
CA ALA A 160 4.52 -11.31 0.29
C ALA A 160 3.55 -12.49 0.15
N MET A 161 2.40 -12.47 0.81
CA MET A 161 1.51 -13.64 0.85
C MET A 161 0.96 -14.00 -0.54
N ASN A 162 0.41 -13.04 -1.29
CA ASN A 162 -0.13 -13.33 -2.64
C ASN A 162 0.96 -13.86 -3.59
N PRO A 163 2.15 -13.23 -3.68
CA PRO A 163 3.31 -13.80 -4.37
C PRO A 163 3.72 -15.19 -3.91
N MET A 164 3.67 -15.46 -2.61
CA MET A 164 3.97 -16.79 -2.08
C MET A 164 2.94 -17.82 -2.57
N LEU A 165 1.65 -17.51 -2.52
CA LEU A 165 0.60 -18.40 -3.04
C LEU A 165 0.79 -18.69 -4.53
N GLN A 166 1.05 -17.66 -5.34
CA GLN A 166 1.33 -17.81 -6.78
C GLN A 166 2.61 -18.62 -7.04
N ALA A 167 3.64 -18.45 -6.21
CA ALA A 167 4.86 -19.26 -6.32
C ALA A 167 4.59 -20.75 -6.09
N PHE A 168 3.62 -21.09 -5.25
CA PHE A 168 3.19 -22.47 -4.99
C PHE A 168 2.30 -23.06 -6.10
N GLU A 169 1.69 -22.24 -6.96
CA GLU A 169 1.00 -22.70 -8.18
C GLU A 169 2.00 -23.13 -9.28
N ALA A 170 3.19 -22.53 -9.30
CA ALA A 170 4.27 -22.84 -10.25
C ALA A 170 5.61 -23.17 -9.55
N PRO A 171 5.67 -24.26 -8.76
CA PRO A 171 6.81 -24.55 -7.89
C PRO A 171 8.08 -24.88 -8.67
N THR A 172 7.97 -25.47 -9.86
CA THR A 172 9.11 -25.85 -10.71
C THR A 172 10.01 -24.67 -11.09
N VAL A 173 9.42 -23.48 -11.24
CA VAL A 173 10.15 -22.23 -11.49
C VAL A 173 10.42 -21.49 -10.18
N SER A 174 9.35 -21.24 -9.44
CA SER A 174 9.38 -20.26 -8.34
C SER A 174 10.23 -20.73 -7.16
N PHE A 175 10.36 -22.04 -6.91
CA PHE A 175 11.18 -22.54 -5.79
C PHE A 175 12.66 -22.31 -6.04
N ILE A 176 13.14 -22.43 -7.28
CA ILE A 176 14.53 -22.10 -7.62
C ILE A 176 14.76 -20.60 -7.44
N VAL A 177 13.83 -19.75 -7.89
CA VAL A 177 13.93 -18.30 -7.68
C VAL A 177 13.95 -17.95 -6.19
N LEU A 178 13.07 -18.54 -5.38
CA LEU A 178 13.04 -18.36 -3.92
C LEU A 178 14.33 -18.83 -3.25
N LEU A 179 14.87 -19.98 -3.65
CA LEU A 179 16.12 -20.50 -3.11
C LEU A 179 17.30 -19.57 -3.43
N LEU A 180 17.36 -19.05 -4.66
CA LEU A 180 18.36 -18.07 -5.07
C LEU A 180 18.24 -16.77 -4.24
N ILE A 181 17.02 -16.32 -3.94
CA ILE A 181 16.77 -15.19 -3.03
C ILE A 181 17.30 -15.50 -1.62
N PHE A 182 16.99 -16.67 -1.08
CA PHE A 182 17.42 -17.11 0.25
C PHE A 182 18.94 -17.16 0.37
N ILE A 183 19.64 -17.72 -0.61
CA ILE A 183 21.09 -17.85 -0.57
C ILE A 183 21.76 -16.47 -0.78
N ASN A 184 21.35 -15.74 -1.81
CA ASN A 184 22.08 -14.56 -2.25
C ASN A 184 21.76 -13.32 -1.42
N TRP A 185 20.50 -13.06 -1.08
CA TRP A 185 20.10 -11.85 -0.35
C TRP A 185 19.97 -12.06 1.15
N PHE A 186 19.32 -13.14 1.61
CA PHE A 186 19.26 -13.42 3.05
C PHE A 186 20.59 -13.99 3.59
N GLY A 187 21.15 -14.98 2.90
CA GLY A 187 22.43 -15.59 3.25
C GLY A 187 23.64 -14.70 2.97
N LYS A 188 23.48 -13.64 2.16
CA LYS A 188 24.53 -12.70 1.74
C LYS A 188 25.77 -13.40 1.15
N LYS A 189 25.59 -14.60 0.59
CA LYS A 189 26.65 -15.42 -0.04
C LYS A 189 26.22 -15.78 -1.46
N PRO A 190 26.36 -14.85 -2.42
CA PRO A 190 25.86 -15.06 -3.77
C PRO A 190 26.53 -16.26 -4.44
N ILE A 191 25.73 -17.15 -5.04
CA ILE A 191 26.23 -18.34 -5.77
C ILE A 191 27.13 -17.93 -6.95
N PHE A 192 26.79 -16.84 -7.64
CA PHE A 192 27.60 -16.24 -8.69
C PHE A 192 27.94 -14.79 -8.32
N PRO A 193 29.06 -14.54 -7.60
CA PRO A 193 29.38 -13.21 -7.06
C PRO A 193 29.51 -12.08 -8.09
N HIS A 194 29.82 -12.43 -9.34
CA HIS A 194 30.00 -11.49 -10.43
C HIS A 194 28.69 -11.14 -11.16
N ILE A 195 27.64 -11.95 -11.00
CA ILE A 195 26.33 -11.72 -11.62
C ILE A 195 25.43 -11.01 -10.61
N PRO A 196 24.86 -9.84 -10.94
CA PRO A 196 23.88 -9.20 -10.08
C PRO A 196 22.74 -10.16 -9.75
N THR A 197 22.44 -10.35 -8.46
CA THR A 197 21.44 -11.33 -8.02
C THR A 197 20.09 -11.14 -8.72
N GLY A 198 19.60 -9.90 -8.85
CA GLY A 198 18.33 -9.66 -9.56
C GLY A 198 18.34 -10.15 -11.01
N LEU A 199 19.46 -9.96 -11.73
CA LEU A 199 19.62 -10.47 -13.08
C LEU A 199 19.67 -12.00 -13.11
N LEU A 200 20.36 -12.61 -12.15
CA LEU A 200 20.40 -14.07 -12.01
C LEU A 200 19.00 -14.66 -11.77
N LEU A 201 18.20 -14.06 -10.89
CA LEU A 201 16.82 -14.47 -10.63
C LEU A 201 15.97 -14.40 -11.90
N LEU A 202 16.10 -13.29 -12.64
CA LEU A 202 15.36 -13.07 -13.88
C LEU A 202 15.72 -14.11 -14.94
N ILE A 203 17.01 -14.34 -15.17
CA ILE A 203 17.51 -15.33 -16.14
C ILE A 203 17.04 -16.73 -15.73
N ALA A 204 17.30 -17.15 -14.50
CA ALA A 204 16.95 -18.49 -14.03
C ALA A 204 15.44 -18.74 -14.08
N GLY A 205 14.64 -17.82 -13.55
CA GLY A 205 13.18 -17.95 -13.54
C GLY A 205 12.58 -17.94 -14.94
N THR A 206 13.04 -17.03 -15.80
CA THR A 206 12.54 -16.96 -17.19
C THR A 206 12.93 -18.21 -17.96
N SER A 207 14.21 -18.62 -17.92
CA SER A 207 14.66 -19.84 -18.60
C SER A 207 13.89 -21.08 -18.14
N LEU A 208 13.70 -21.26 -16.83
CA LEU A 208 12.93 -22.39 -16.30
C LEU A 208 11.47 -22.34 -16.75
N ALA A 209 10.84 -21.17 -16.76
CA ALA A 209 9.46 -21.03 -17.21
C ALA A 209 9.30 -21.43 -18.69
N TRP A 210 10.19 -20.96 -19.57
CA TRP A 210 10.21 -21.35 -20.98
C TRP A 210 10.46 -22.86 -21.16
N ILE A 211 11.43 -23.43 -20.45
CA ILE A 211 11.73 -24.86 -20.50
C ILE A 211 10.55 -25.71 -19.99
N SER A 212 9.84 -25.22 -18.95
CA SER A 212 8.69 -25.91 -18.38
C SER A 212 7.41 -25.79 -19.21
N GLY A 213 7.42 -25.00 -20.29
CA GLY A 213 6.23 -24.75 -21.12
C GLY A 213 5.21 -23.78 -20.51
N LEU A 214 5.59 -23.03 -19.47
CA LEU A 214 4.75 -21.96 -18.89
C LEU A 214 4.68 -20.70 -19.76
N GLN A 215 5.56 -20.59 -20.76
CA GLN A 215 5.57 -19.54 -21.76
C GLN A 215 5.67 -20.17 -23.14
N SER A 216 5.01 -19.58 -24.12
CA SER A 216 5.02 -20.05 -25.49
C SER A 216 5.26 -18.92 -26.50
N PRO A 217 5.88 -19.20 -27.66
CA PRO A 217 5.95 -18.23 -28.76
C PRO A 217 4.57 -17.75 -29.21
N GLU A 218 3.55 -18.59 -29.08
CA GLU A 218 2.15 -18.28 -29.39
C GLU A 218 1.63 -17.16 -28.46
N ASP A 219 1.94 -17.20 -27.17
CA ASP A 219 1.56 -16.15 -26.22
C ASP A 219 2.18 -14.80 -26.57
N ILE A 220 3.45 -14.80 -27.01
CA ILE A 220 4.09 -13.58 -27.53
C ILE A 220 3.32 -13.05 -28.73
N LYS A 221 3.04 -13.90 -29.72
CA LYS A 221 2.31 -13.47 -30.92
C LYS A 221 0.91 -12.94 -30.58
N ALA A 222 0.21 -13.61 -29.67
CA ALA A 222 -1.10 -13.17 -29.20
C ALA A 222 -1.02 -11.81 -28.49
N SER A 223 0.00 -11.59 -27.65
CA SER A 223 0.19 -10.35 -26.90
C SER A 223 0.44 -9.12 -27.78
N MET A 224 1.01 -9.30 -28.98
CA MET A 224 1.25 -8.21 -29.93
C MET A 224 -0.05 -7.57 -30.45
N SER A 225 -1.20 -8.26 -30.32
CA SER A 225 -2.51 -7.67 -30.62
C SER A 225 -2.85 -6.47 -29.75
N SER A 226 -2.21 -6.36 -28.58
CA SER A 226 -2.39 -5.23 -27.65
C SER A 226 -1.55 -4.00 -28.02
N PHE A 227 -0.64 -4.10 -28.99
CA PHE A 227 0.21 -2.97 -29.38
C PHE A 227 -0.62 -1.83 -29.96
N GLY A 228 -0.29 -0.61 -29.54
CA GLY A 228 -0.99 0.59 -29.99
C GLY A 228 -0.21 1.84 -29.68
N PHE A 229 -0.83 2.99 -29.89
CA PHE A 229 -0.32 4.28 -29.41
C PHE A 229 -1.46 5.03 -28.74
N ASN A 230 -1.41 5.09 -27.41
CA ASN A 230 -2.46 5.59 -26.54
C ASN A 230 -1.94 6.80 -25.73
N PRO A 231 -1.72 7.97 -26.34
CA PRO A 231 -1.23 9.13 -25.62
C PRO A 231 -2.26 9.62 -24.59
N PRO A 232 -1.84 10.03 -23.37
CA PRO A 232 -2.76 10.60 -22.40
C PRO A 232 -3.47 11.84 -22.96
N GLU A 233 -4.78 11.90 -22.81
CA GLU A 233 -5.62 13.02 -23.24
C GLU A 233 -6.06 13.87 -22.04
N ILE A 234 -6.42 15.13 -22.30
CA ILE A 234 -6.90 16.04 -21.26
C ILE A 234 -8.40 15.81 -21.03
N HIS A 235 -8.76 15.40 -19.81
CA HIS A 235 -10.14 15.08 -19.41
C HIS A 235 -10.67 15.98 -18.29
N VAL A 236 -10.18 17.22 -18.19
CA VAL A 236 -10.68 18.23 -17.22
C VAL A 236 -12.20 18.43 -17.33
N ARG A 237 -12.76 18.40 -18.55
CA ARG A 237 -14.21 18.51 -18.75
C ARG A 237 -14.98 17.36 -18.09
N SER A 238 -14.47 16.13 -18.16
CA SER A 238 -15.07 14.97 -17.50
C SER A 238 -15.09 15.15 -15.98
N PHE A 239 -14.01 15.64 -15.40
CA PHE A 239 -13.95 15.97 -13.97
C PHE A 239 -15.00 17.03 -13.60
N LEU A 240 -15.08 18.14 -14.35
CA LEU A 240 -16.06 19.21 -14.13
C LEU A 240 -17.50 18.73 -14.27
N GLN A 241 -17.77 17.76 -15.14
CA GLN A 241 -19.09 17.16 -15.31
C GLN A 241 -19.47 16.22 -14.14
N GLY A 242 -18.50 15.54 -13.52
CA GLY A 242 -18.75 14.70 -12.36
C GLY A 242 -19.02 15.48 -11.08
N LEU A 243 -18.45 16.69 -10.95
CA LEU A 243 -18.49 17.51 -9.73
C LEU A 243 -19.90 17.72 -9.14
N PRO A 244 -20.92 18.13 -9.92
CA PRO A 244 -22.28 18.32 -9.41
C PRO A 244 -22.94 17.06 -8.88
N HIS A 245 -22.47 15.88 -9.28
CA HIS A 245 -23.08 14.59 -8.99
C HIS A 245 -22.26 13.73 -8.02
N ALA A 246 -21.06 14.17 -7.64
CA ALA A 246 -20.12 13.37 -6.86
C ALA A 246 -20.50 13.22 -5.38
N LEU A 247 -21.22 14.20 -4.80
CA LEU A 247 -21.45 14.28 -3.35
C LEU A 247 -21.94 12.96 -2.70
N PRO A 248 -22.94 12.23 -3.26
CA PRO A 248 -23.39 10.96 -2.69
C PRO A 248 -22.32 9.86 -2.70
N TYR A 249 -21.34 9.94 -3.61
CA TYR A 249 -20.30 8.95 -3.83
C TYR A 249 -18.96 9.31 -3.16
N LEU A 250 -18.86 10.51 -2.56
CA LEU A 250 -17.65 11.00 -1.88
C LEU A 250 -17.54 10.59 -0.41
N ALA A 251 -18.60 10.01 0.18
CA ALA A 251 -18.56 9.54 1.56
C ALA A 251 -17.37 8.58 1.81
N SER A 252 -17.05 7.73 0.83
CA SER A 252 -15.90 6.82 0.88
C SER A 252 -14.55 7.53 0.68
N ALA A 253 -14.51 8.68 -0.01
CA ALA A 253 -13.26 9.35 -0.39
C ALA A 253 -12.42 9.78 0.81
N VAL A 254 -13.06 10.28 1.87
CA VAL A 254 -12.33 10.79 3.04
C VAL A 254 -11.62 9.66 3.81
N PRO A 255 -12.31 8.58 4.24
CA PRO A 255 -11.66 7.49 4.98
C PRO A 255 -10.53 6.81 4.21
N LEU A 256 -10.70 6.67 2.90
CA LEU A 256 -9.76 6.01 2.02
C LEU A 256 -8.55 6.91 1.72
N GLY A 257 -8.77 8.22 1.52
CA GLY A 257 -7.68 9.18 1.44
C GLY A 257 -6.89 9.28 2.73
N LEU A 258 -7.54 9.13 3.89
CA LEU A 258 -6.83 9.02 5.17
C LEU A 258 -6.00 7.73 5.26
N ALA A 259 -6.48 6.61 4.72
CA ALA A 259 -5.69 5.38 4.67
C ALA A 259 -4.43 5.55 3.79
N ASN A 260 -4.56 6.10 2.58
CA ASN A 260 -3.41 6.40 1.72
C ASN A 260 -2.46 7.43 2.36
N TYR A 261 -3.00 8.44 3.02
CA TYR A 261 -2.22 9.40 3.78
C TYR A 261 -1.33 8.71 4.83
N ILE A 262 -1.88 7.74 5.57
CA ILE A 262 -1.11 6.95 6.54
C ILE A 262 -0.06 6.07 5.86
N PHE A 263 -0.38 5.43 4.72
CA PHE A 263 0.61 4.66 3.96
C PHE A 263 1.80 5.50 3.53
N ASP A 264 1.58 6.74 3.09
CA ASP A 264 2.68 7.64 2.75
C ASP A 264 3.57 7.89 3.98
N LEU A 265 2.96 8.17 5.15
CA LEU A 265 3.72 8.37 6.39
C LEU A 265 4.53 7.13 6.81
N GLU A 266 3.93 5.95 6.73
CA GLU A 266 4.58 4.67 7.04
C GLU A 266 5.78 4.41 6.13
N ASN A 267 5.63 4.62 4.82
CA ASN A 267 6.71 4.41 3.86
C ASN A 267 7.83 5.44 4.01
N ILE A 268 7.49 6.70 4.30
CA ILE A 268 8.49 7.74 4.60
C ILE A 268 9.23 7.42 5.91
N GLU A 269 8.54 6.88 6.92
CA GLU A 269 9.17 6.44 8.17
C GLU A 269 10.09 5.22 7.95
N SER A 270 9.69 4.27 7.10
CA SER A 270 10.55 3.14 6.71
C SER A 270 11.82 3.60 5.98
N ALA A 271 11.70 4.59 5.10
CA ALA A 271 12.86 5.19 4.43
C ALA A 271 13.81 5.88 5.42
N HIS A 272 13.26 6.64 6.38
CA HIS A 272 14.04 7.25 7.46
C HIS A 272 14.72 6.19 8.33
N ALA A 273 14.00 5.14 8.72
CA ALA A 273 14.59 4.02 9.48
C ALA A 273 15.68 3.27 8.69
N ALA A 274 15.62 3.27 7.35
CA ALA A 274 16.68 2.75 6.49
C ALA A 274 17.85 3.74 6.26
N GLY A 275 17.78 4.93 6.87
CA GLY A 275 18.80 5.97 6.81
C GLY A 275 18.62 7.02 5.72
N ASP A 276 17.49 7.06 5.01
CA ASP A 276 17.20 8.08 3.98
C ASP A 276 16.05 9.00 4.43
N GLU A 277 16.41 10.17 4.98
CA GLU A 277 15.47 11.13 5.55
C GLU A 277 14.84 12.06 4.50
N TYR A 278 13.77 11.58 3.87
CA TYR A 278 12.97 12.39 2.97
C TYR A 278 12.06 13.37 3.74
N ASN A 279 11.88 14.57 3.19
CA ASN A 279 10.97 15.56 3.76
C ASN A 279 9.51 15.13 3.51
N THR A 280 8.77 14.82 4.58
CA THR A 280 7.41 14.29 4.49
C THR A 280 6.49 15.16 3.65
N ARG A 281 6.48 16.48 3.90
CA ARG A 281 5.61 17.40 3.16
C ARG A 281 5.88 17.38 1.65
N LYS A 282 7.15 17.45 1.23
CA LYS A 282 7.52 17.42 -0.20
C LYS A 282 7.09 16.12 -0.87
N VAL A 283 7.28 14.99 -0.20
CA VAL A 283 6.90 13.67 -0.72
C VAL A 283 5.40 13.58 -0.91
N MET A 284 4.61 13.93 0.11
CA MET A 284 3.14 13.86 0.04
C MET A 284 2.56 14.86 -0.96
N MET A 285 3.13 16.06 -1.06
CA MET A 285 2.74 17.03 -2.09
C MET A 285 3.01 16.48 -3.50
N ALA A 286 4.19 15.90 -3.74
CA ALA A 286 4.51 15.30 -5.03
C ALA A 286 3.54 14.16 -5.38
N ASN A 287 3.22 13.32 -4.40
CA ASN A 287 2.28 12.23 -4.56
C ASN A 287 0.87 12.74 -4.92
N GLY A 288 0.33 13.66 -4.10
CA GLY A 288 -0.99 14.26 -4.35
C GLY A 288 -1.06 15.00 -5.69
N PHE A 289 -0.04 15.79 -6.07
CA PHE A 289 -0.03 16.46 -7.37
C PHE A 289 0.09 15.48 -8.56
N ALA A 290 0.83 14.40 -8.41
CA ALA A 290 0.89 13.35 -9.43
C ALA A 290 -0.47 12.65 -9.60
N SER A 291 -1.19 12.37 -8.51
CA SER A 291 -2.56 11.84 -8.56
C SER A 291 -3.53 12.84 -9.21
N MET A 292 -3.45 14.13 -8.88
CA MET A 292 -4.25 15.18 -9.53
C MET A 292 -3.95 15.26 -11.03
N LEU A 293 -2.69 15.18 -11.43
CA LEU A 293 -2.30 15.15 -12.84
C LEU A 293 -2.93 13.96 -13.56
N GLY A 294 -2.83 12.75 -13.00
CA GLY A 294 -3.49 11.56 -13.53
C GLY A 294 -5.01 11.75 -13.67
N CYS A 295 -5.64 12.31 -12.64
CA CYS A 295 -7.07 12.61 -12.65
C CYS A 295 -7.47 13.58 -13.78
N MET A 296 -6.73 14.68 -13.95
CA MET A 296 -6.99 15.63 -15.05
C MET A 296 -6.78 15.01 -16.44
N LEU A 297 -6.03 13.91 -16.52
CA LEU A 297 -5.80 13.11 -17.72
C LEU A 297 -6.70 11.87 -17.82
N GLY A 298 -7.71 11.74 -16.95
CA GLY A 298 -8.74 10.71 -17.08
C GLY A 298 -8.48 9.42 -16.30
N ASN A 299 -7.49 9.39 -15.39
CA ASN A 299 -7.24 8.28 -14.49
C ASN A 299 -7.93 8.48 -13.11
N PRO A 300 -8.88 7.62 -12.70
CA PRO A 300 -9.56 7.71 -11.41
C PRO A 300 -8.81 7.05 -10.24
N PHE A 301 -7.57 6.58 -10.44
CA PHE A 301 -6.80 5.89 -9.40
C PHE A 301 -5.62 6.73 -8.90
N PRO A 302 -5.45 6.88 -7.57
CA PRO A 302 -4.33 7.64 -7.03
C PRO A 302 -3.00 6.87 -7.13
N VAL A 303 -1.89 7.61 -7.22
CA VAL A 303 -0.54 7.10 -7.01
C VAL A 303 -0.14 7.23 -5.53
N THR A 304 0.85 6.44 -5.11
CA THR A 304 1.31 6.43 -3.71
C THR A 304 2.83 6.36 -3.61
N VAL A 305 3.39 6.77 -2.46
CA VAL A 305 4.72 6.29 -2.06
C VAL A 305 4.64 4.79 -1.93
N TYR A 306 5.40 4.09 -2.76
CA TYR A 306 5.30 2.65 -2.83
C TYR A 306 6.10 1.99 -1.70
N VAL A 307 5.70 0.78 -1.36
CA VAL A 307 6.30 0.03 -0.27
C VAL A 307 7.56 -0.71 -0.69
N GLY A 308 8.47 -0.88 0.26
CA GLY A 308 9.68 -1.68 0.08
C GLY A 308 11.00 -0.92 0.08
N HIS A 309 11.03 0.37 0.44
CA HIS A 309 12.26 1.17 0.51
C HIS A 309 13.41 0.44 1.21
N ALA A 310 13.15 -0.14 2.38
CA ALA A 310 14.14 -0.92 3.12
C ALA A 310 14.66 -2.14 2.33
N GLY A 311 13.78 -2.83 1.59
CA GLY A 311 14.13 -3.93 0.70
C GLY A 311 14.98 -3.49 -0.48
N TRP A 312 14.57 -2.43 -1.19
CA TRP A 312 15.30 -1.85 -2.32
C TRP A 312 16.70 -1.40 -1.89
N LYS A 313 16.78 -0.69 -0.76
CA LYS A 313 18.05 -0.24 -0.18
C LYS A 313 18.94 -1.40 0.26
N ALA A 314 18.38 -2.44 0.87
CA ALA A 314 19.14 -3.64 1.24
C ALA A 314 19.76 -4.36 0.03
N MET A 315 19.17 -4.24 -1.16
CA MET A 315 19.72 -4.75 -2.42
C MET A 315 20.76 -3.82 -3.06
N GLY A 316 21.00 -2.64 -2.50
CA GLY A 316 21.93 -1.64 -3.02
C GLY A 316 21.37 -0.80 -4.16
N ALA A 317 20.04 -0.63 -4.23
CA ALA A 317 19.38 0.25 -5.20
C ALA A 317 19.79 1.71 -4.98
N SER A 318 19.89 2.47 -6.07
CA SER A 318 20.25 3.89 -6.07
C SER A 318 19.03 4.76 -6.34
N ILE A 319 19.21 5.86 -7.07
CA ILE A 319 18.16 6.77 -7.52
C ILE A 319 17.59 6.33 -8.87
N CYS A 320 18.37 5.61 -9.68
CA CYS A 320 18.06 5.33 -11.08
C CYS A 320 16.91 4.34 -11.26
N TYR A 321 16.79 3.33 -10.40
CA TYR A 321 15.78 2.28 -10.54
C TYR A 321 14.35 2.81 -10.56
N THR A 322 14.01 3.79 -9.71
CA THR A 322 12.65 4.33 -9.65
C THR A 322 12.33 5.19 -10.86
N LEU A 323 13.30 5.96 -11.39
CA LEU A 323 13.10 6.74 -12.61
C LEU A 323 12.88 5.83 -13.80
N ALA A 324 13.72 4.80 -13.95
CA ALA A 324 13.58 3.82 -15.01
C ALA A 324 12.22 3.10 -14.90
N SER A 325 11.81 2.71 -13.69
CA SER A 325 10.50 2.09 -13.46
C SER A 325 9.36 3.02 -13.85
N GLY A 326 9.41 4.30 -13.47
CA GLY A 326 8.40 5.30 -13.88
C GLY A 326 8.32 5.50 -15.39
N ILE A 327 9.46 5.58 -16.08
CA ILE A 327 9.51 5.68 -17.54
C ILE A 327 8.83 4.46 -18.16
N THR A 328 9.19 3.27 -17.72
CA THR A 328 8.58 2.03 -18.21
C THR A 328 7.07 2.00 -17.92
N MET A 329 6.64 2.39 -16.72
CA MET A 329 5.22 2.46 -16.36
C MET A 329 4.42 3.43 -17.20
N PHE A 330 5.04 4.44 -17.80
CA PHE A 330 4.40 5.30 -18.80
C PHE A 330 4.43 4.67 -20.20
N LEU A 331 5.58 4.16 -20.65
CA LEU A 331 5.75 3.60 -21.99
C LEU A 331 4.91 2.34 -22.22
N VAL A 332 4.73 1.51 -21.20
CA VAL A 332 3.96 0.26 -21.31
C VAL A 332 2.51 0.51 -21.74
N PRO A 333 1.69 1.30 -21.01
CA PRO A 333 0.33 1.59 -21.44
C PRO A 333 0.28 2.51 -22.66
N LEU A 334 1.26 3.41 -22.83
CA LEU A 334 1.37 4.26 -24.03
C LEU A 334 1.46 3.42 -25.32
N PHE A 335 2.20 2.31 -25.29
CA PHE A 335 2.42 1.46 -26.45
C PHE A 335 1.69 0.09 -26.41
N GLY A 336 0.92 -0.18 -25.35
CA GLY A 336 0.23 -1.47 -25.18
C GLY A 336 1.15 -2.66 -24.95
N LEU A 337 2.31 -2.45 -24.31
CA LEU A 337 3.38 -3.46 -24.18
C LEU A 337 3.19 -4.44 -23.03
N GLY A 338 2.14 -4.28 -22.21
CA GLY A 338 2.03 -4.96 -20.92
C GLY A 338 1.96 -6.48 -21.04
N ALA A 339 1.03 -6.96 -21.88
CA ALA A 339 0.88 -8.39 -22.16
C ALA A 339 2.16 -8.98 -22.78
N PHE A 340 2.80 -8.24 -23.68
CA PHE A 340 4.03 -8.66 -24.34
C PHE A 340 5.21 -8.81 -23.38
N MET A 341 5.36 -7.88 -22.43
CA MET A 341 6.41 -7.98 -21.42
C MET A 341 6.21 -9.20 -20.52
N LEU A 342 4.98 -9.51 -20.12
CA LEU A 342 4.68 -10.69 -19.30
C LEU A 342 4.73 -12.02 -20.07
N ALA A 343 4.49 -12.00 -21.39
CA ALA A 343 4.69 -13.17 -22.26
C ALA A 343 6.18 -13.51 -22.46
N ILE A 344 7.07 -12.53 -22.32
CA ILE A 344 8.53 -12.78 -22.37
C ILE A 344 9.03 -13.19 -20.99
N ILE A 345 8.66 -12.41 -19.98
CA ILE A 345 9.16 -12.56 -18.61
C ILE A 345 7.99 -12.94 -17.71
N PRO A 346 7.86 -14.23 -17.34
CA PRO A 346 6.73 -14.71 -16.58
C PRO A 346 6.70 -14.11 -15.19
N MET A 347 5.48 -13.90 -14.70
CA MET A 347 5.22 -13.49 -13.33
C MET A 347 5.87 -14.42 -12.30
N THR A 348 5.83 -15.74 -12.55
CA THR A 348 6.43 -16.77 -11.68
C THR A 348 7.95 -16.63 -11.50
N ALA A 349 8.63 -15.95 -12.43
CA ALA A 349 10.07 -15.69 -12.34
C ALA A 349 10.43 -14.48 -11.46
N ILE A 350 9.50 -13.51 -11.32
CA ILE A 350 9.81 -12.20 -10.74
C ILE A 350 9.10 -11.98 -9.41
N VAL A 351 7.83 -12.39 -9.34
CA VAL A 351 6.96 -12.25 -8.17
C VAL A 351 7.60 -12.73 -6.86
N PRO A 352 8.39 -13.82 -6.83
CA PRO A 352 9.14 -14.21 -5.63
C PRO A 352 10.04 -13.11 -5.02
N ILE A 353 10.49 -12.11 -5.79
CA ILE A 353 11.25 -10.95 -5.28
C ILE A 353 10.40 -10.13 -4.28
N LEU A 354 9.08 -10.12 -4.43
CA LEU A 354 8.18 -9.41 -3.51
C LEU A 354 8.11 -10.09 -2.14
N VAL A 355 8.32 -11.40 -2.08
CA VAL A 355 8.48 -12.14 -0.81
C VAL A 355 9.68 -11.61 -0.05
N PHE A 356 10.82 -11.39 -0.72
CA PHE A 356 12.01 -10.79 -0.11
C PHE A 356 11.70 -9.41 0.47
N ILE A 357 10.99 -8.56 -0.29
CA ILE A 357 10.67 -7.20 0.13
C ILE A 357 9.74 -7.20 1.34
N GLY A 358 8.69 -8.03 1.34
CA GLY A 358 7.79 -8.16 2.48
C GLY A 358 8.52 -8.64 3.73
N VAL A 359 9.37 -9.67 3.62
CA VAL A 359 10.16 -10.19 4.75
C VAL A 359 11.19 -9.18 5.23
N VAL A 360 11.88 -8.44 4.35
CA VAL A 360 12.83 -7.39 4.78
C VAL A 360 12.11 -6.23 5.46
N THR A 361 10.94 -5.85 4.98
CA THR A 361 10.10 -4.82 5.62
C THR A 361 9.69 -5.29 7.03
N ALA A 362 9.29 -6.55 7.18
CA ALA A 362 8.99 -7.13 8.49
C ALA A 362 10.21 -7.26 9.40
N ASN A 363 11.36 -7.62 8.84
CA ASN A 363 12.59 -7.69 9.62
C ASN A 363 13.07 -6.29 10.05
N GLN A 364 12.81 -5.25 9.26
CA GLN A 364 13.13 -3.87 9.64
C GLN A 364 12.41 -3.48 10.92
N VAL A 365 11.10 -3.72 11.04
CA VAL A 365 10.38 -3.36 12.28
C VAL A 365 10.96 -4.08 13.49
N VAL A 366 11.31 -5.37 13.39
CA VAL A 366 11.90 -6.11 14.51
C VAL A 366 13.26 -5.53 14.92
N ARG A 367 14.07 -5.09 13.96
CA ARG A 367 15.40 -4.50 14.22
C ARG A 367 15.32 -3.10 14.83
N GLU A 368 14.33 -2.31 14.42
CA GLU A 368 14.16 -0.91 14.84
C GLU A 368 13.28 -0.75 16.08
N THR A 369 12.64 -1.83 16.54
CA THR A 369 11.73 -1.82 17.69
C THR A 369 12.44 -2.19 18.99
N PRO A 370 12.33 -1.38 20.06
CA PRO A 370 12.80 -1.76 21.39
C PRO A 370 12.16 -3.08 21.86
N LYS A 371 12.92 -3.90 22.60
CA LYS A 371 12.46 -5.23 23.06
C LYS A 371 11.11 -5.20 23.79
N VAL A 372 10.87 -4.17 24.60
CA VAL A 372 9.62 -4.00 25.36
C VAL A 372 8.42 -3.72 24.46
N GLU A 373 8.64 -3.14 23.28
CA GLU A 373 7.59 -2.76 22.32
C GLU A 373 7.33 -3.87 21.28
N VAL A 374 8.11 -4.95 21.24
CA VAL A 374 7.94 -6.07 20.28
C VAL A 374 6.52 -6.65 20.24
N PRO A 375 5.78 -6.81 21.36
CA PRO A 375 4.39 -7.27 21.31
C PRO A 375 3.49 -6.41 20.42
N VAL A 376 3.77 -5.10 20.30
CA VAL A 376 3.01 -4.16 19.47
C VAL A 376 3.04 -4.56 18.00
N ILE A 377 4.14 -5.16 17.54
CA ILE A 377 4.28 -5.65 16.15
C ILE A 377 3.14 -6.61 15.83
N PHE A 378 2.91 -7.60 16.70
CA PHE A 378 1.88 -8.61 16.49
C PHE A 378 0.47 -8.05 16.63
N ILE A 379 0.25 -7.08 17.53
CA ILE A 379 -1.05 -6.40 17.65
C ILE A 379 -1.42 -5.70 16.34
N CYS A 380 -0.46 -4.99 15.73
CA CYS A 380 -0.69 -4.32 14.45
C CYS A 380 -0.98 -5.31 13.30
N LEU A 381 -0.55 -6.58 13.39
CA LEU A 381 -0.83 -7.58 12.34
C LEU A 381 -2.30 -8.02 12.31
N PHE A 382 -3.02 -8.01 13.43
CA PHE A 382 -4.37 -8.58 13.49
C PHE A 382 -5.36 -7.97 12.49
N PRO A 383 -5.48 -6.63 12.34
CA PRO A 383 -6.36 -6.04 11.33
C PRO A 383 -5.96 -6.41 9.90
N TRP A 384 -4.67 -6.53 9.61
CA TRP A 384 -4.18 -6.97 8.30
C TRP A 384 -4.53 -8.43 8.01
N VAL A 385 -4.36 -9.33 8.99
CA VAL A 385 -4.72 -10.75 8.85
C VAL A 385 -6.21 -10.89 8.58
N ALA A 386 -7.04 -10.16 9.34
CA ALA A 386 -8.48 -10.17 9.15
C ALA A 386 -8.86 -9.61 7.76
N ASN A 387 -8.25 -8.53 7.31
CA ASN A 387 -8.50 -7.94 6.01
C ASN A 387 -8.15 -8.90 4.85
N TRP A 388 -6.99 -9.54 4.91
CA TRP A 388 -6.56 -10.52 3.92
C TRP A 388 -7.49 -11.74 3.90
N ALA A 389 -7.81 -12.31 5.06
CA ALA A 389 -8.71 -13.45 5.17
C ALA A 389 -10.13 -13.11 4.69
N LEU A 390 -10.66 -11.94 5.07
CA LEU A 390 -11.95 -11.44 4.60
C LEU A 390 -11.98 -11.31 3.08
N THR A 391 -10.91 -10.80 2.48
CA THR A 391 -10.78 -10.67 1.02
C THR A 391 -10.85 -12.02 0.33
N ILE A 392 -10.15 -13.03 0.84
CA ILE A 392 -10.21 -14.40 0.30
C ILE A 392 -11.61 -14.98 0.43
N VAL A 393 -12.21 -14.90 1.62
CA VAL A 393 -13.57 -15.44 1.87
C VAL A 393 -14.59 -14.79 0.93
N ASN A 394 -14.55 -13.47 0.78
CA ASN A 394 -15.42 -12.74 -0.13
C ASN A 394 -15.17 -13.10 -1.60
N SER A 395 -13.91 -13.27 -2.00
CA SER A 395 -13.56 -13.67 -3.37
C SER A 395 -14.08 -15.07 -3.71
N VAL A 396 -13.96 -16.02 -2.78
CA VAL A 396 -14.48 -17.38 -2.94
C VAL A 396 -16.01 -17.36 -3.06
N MET A 397 -16.70 -16.62 -2.19
CA MET A 397 -18.16 -16.48 -2.27
C MET A 397 -18.60 -15.81 -3.57
N GLY A 398 -17.91 -14.75 -3.99
CA GLY A 398 -18.17 -14.06 -5.24
C GLY A 398 -17.99 -14.97 -6.46
N ALA A 399 -16.92 -15.77 -6.50
CA ALA A 399 -16.69 -16.78 -7.53
C ALA A 399 -17.79 -17.85 -7.57
N ALA A 400 -18.38 -18.16 -6.40
CA ALA A 400 -19.54 -19.07 -6.29
C ALA A 400 -20.89 -18.39 -6.57
N GLY A 401 -20.92 -17.10 -6.93
CA GLY A 401 -22.17 -16.35 -7.20
C GLY A 401 -23.00 -16.04 -5.94
N THR A 402 -22.42 -16.20 -4.75
CA THR A 402 -23.06 -15.94 -3.46
C THR A 402 -22.40 -14.78 -2.71
N SER A 403 -22.87 -14.48 -1.50
CA SER A 403 -22.32 -13.46 -0.60
C SER A 403 -22.55 -13.87 0.85
N ALA A 404 -21.86 -13.22 1.79
CA ALA A 404 -22.09 -13.44 3.22
C ALA A 404 -23.54 -13.11 3.62
N GLU A 405 -24.11 -12.08 3.00
CA GLU A 405 -25.52 -11.69 3.19
C GLU A 405 -26.48 -12.81 2.78
N LYS A 406 -26.22 -13.49 1.66
CA LYS A 406 -27.05 -14.61 1.18
C LYS A 406 -26.89 -15.86 2.03
N LEU A 407 -25.68 -16.14 2.53
CA LEU A 407 -25.40 -17.33 3.34
C LEU A 407 -25.86 -17.17 4.79
N GLY A 408 -25.83 -15.95 5.33
CA GLY A 408 -26.07 -15.64 6.73
C GLY A 408 -24.84 -15.92 7.62
N SER A 409 -24.60 -15.04 8.59
CA SER A 409 -23.44 -15.16 9.50
C SER A 409 -23.54 -16.38 10.42
N ASP A 410 -24.75 -16.79 10.81
CA ASP A 410 -24.97 -17.99 11.64
C ASP A 410 -24.50 -19.28 10.96
N LEU A 411 -24.76 -19.42 9.65
CA LEU A 411 -24.32 -20.58 8.89
C LEU A 411 -22.80 -20.59 8.78
N LEU A 412 -22.18 -19.45 8.47
CA LEU A 412 -20.73 -19.30 8.42
C LEU A 412 -20.10 -19.64 9.78
N HIS A 413 -20.69 -19.14 10.85
CA HIS A 413 -20.26 -19.40 12.22
C HIS A 413 -20.37 -20.89 12.59
N SER A 414 -21.44 -21.58 12.17
CA SER A 414 -21.60 -23.03 12.36
C SER A 414 -20.51 -23.86 11.66
N LYS A 415 -19.78 -23.28 10.71
CA LYS A 415 -18.65 -23.87 9.99
C LYS A 415 -17.30 -23.35 10.45
N GLY A 416 -17.25 -22.62 11.57
CA GLY A 416 -16.03 -22.06 12.14
C GLY A 416 -15.55 -20.78 11.48
N VAL A 417 -16.36 -20.16 10.60
CA VAL A 417 -16.04 -18.88 9.96
C VAL A 417 -16.70 -17.76 10.75
N TYR A 418 -15.91 -17.09 11.59
CA TYR A 418 -16.32 -15.89 12.33
C TYR A 418 -16.39 -14.67 11.40
N TYR A 419 -17.32 -14.69 10.45
CA TYR A 419 -17.38 -13.70 9.38
C TYR A 419 -17.54 -12.27 9.90
N ASP A 420 -18.45 -12.03 10.83
CA ASP A 420 -18.67 -10.69 11.39
C ASP A 420 -17.42 -10.18 12.11
N GLY A 421 -16.72 -11.06 12.85
CA GLY A 421 -15.44 -10.74 13.48
C GLY A 421 -14.35 -10.39 12.46
N LEU A 422 -14.23 -11.16 11.38
CA LEU A 422 -13.30 -10.87 10.28
C LEU A 422 -13.63 -9.54 9.60
N MET A 423 -14.91 -9.28 9.37
CA MET A 423 -15.40 -8.06 8.76
C MET A 423 -15.09 -6.84 9.63
N HIS A 424 -15.44 -6.88 10.92
CA HIS A 424 -15.15 -5.77 11.83
C HIS A 424 -13.65 -5.55 12.01
N LEU A 425 -12.85 -6.60 12.22
CA LEU A 425 -11.42 -6.44 12.45
C LEU A 425 -10.66 -6.01 11.18
N GLY A 426 -11.08 -6.48 10.00
CA GLY A 426 -10.43 -6.22 8.72
C GLY A 426 -10.88 -4.94 8.02
N SER A 427 -12.02 -4.36 8.39
CA SER A 427 -12.53 -3.12 7.79
C SER A 427 -11.78 -1.91 8.34
N GLY A 428 -11.18 -1.13 7.43
CA GLY A 428 -10.31 -0.01 7.80
C GLY A 428 -8.95 -0.45 8.35
N ALA A 429 -8.45 -1.63 7.96
CA ALA A 429 -7.24 -2.25 8.50
C ALA A 429 -6.01 -1.33 8.67
N PRO A 430 -5.68 -0.40 7.75
CA PRO A 430 -4.53 0.49 7.96
C PRO A 430 -4.69 1.36 9.22
N LEU A 431 -5.85 2.02 9.34
CA LEU A 431 -6.17 2.89 10.47
C LEU A 431 -6.41 2.08 11.75
N ALA A 432 -7.10 0.94 11.65
CA ALA A 432 -7.32 0.04 12.77
C ALA A 432 -6.01 -0.53 13.32
N SER A 433 -5.09 -0.96 12.44
CA SER A 433 -3.76 -1.46 12.80
C SER A 433 -2.97 -0.41 13.57
N MET A 434 -2.92 0.82 13.06
CA MET A 434 -2.23 1.93 13.69
C MET A 434 -2.85 2.29 15.06
N LEU A 435 -4.17 2.36 15.12
CA LEU A 435 -4.90 2.68 16.35
C LEU A 435 -4.67 1.64 17.45
N TRP A 436 -4.82 0.35 17.12
CA TRP A 436 -4.57 -0.75 18.04
C TRP A 436 -3.09 -0.81 18.46
N GLY A 437 -2.17 -0.51 17.55
CA GLY A 437 -0.75 -0.33 17.86
C GLY A 437 -0.50 0.80 18.86
N CYS A 438 -1.10 1.97 18.65
CA CYS A 438 -1.03 3.11 19.58
C CYS A 438 -1.60 2.76 20.95
N ILE A 439 -2.76 2.11 21.01
CA ILE A 439 -3.36 1.68 22.27
C ILE A 439 -2.43 0.71 23.01
N ALA A 440 -1.92 -0.31 22.31
CA ALA A 440 -1.05 -1.33 22.91
C ALA A 440 0.27 -0.72 23.41
N ILE A 441 0.94 0.09 22.60
CA ILE A 441 2.22 0.69 22.99
C ILE A 441 2.06 1.67 24.15
N PHE A 442 0.97 2.46 24.19
CA PHE A 442 0.72 3.37 25.30
C PHE A 442 0.31 2.63 26.58
N ALA A 443 -0.34 1.48 26.49
CA ALA A 443 -0.54 0.60 27.64
C ALA A 443 0.79 0.02 28.15
N ILE A 444 1.59 -0.57 27.26
CA ILE A 444 2.89 -1.20 27.59
C ILE A 444 3.85 -0.19 28.22
N MET A 445 3.91 1.03 27.67
CA MET A 445 4.82 2.09 28.13
C MET A 445 4.26 2.91 29.31
N ASN A 446 3.12 2.49 29.88
CA ASN A 446 2.39 3.18 30.94
C ASN A 446 2.18 4.69 30.65
N LYS A 447 1.65 5.00 29.46
CA LYS A 447 1.28 6.37 29.03
C LYS A 447 -0.24 6.50 28.90
N PRO A 448 -1.00 6.38 30.01
CA PRO A 448 -2.45 6.23 29.97
C PRO A 448 -3.16 7.41 29.30
N LEU A 449 -2.71 8.65 29.49
CA LEU A 449 -3.32 9.81 28.81
C LEU A 449 -3.25 9.71 27.28
N ARG A 450 -2.13 9.22 26.73
CA ARG A 450 -1.99 9.01 25.28
C ARG A 450 -2.85 7.83 24.81
N GLY A 451 -2.98 6.79 25.63
CA GLY A 451 -3.91 5.68 25.41
C GLY A 451 -5.37 6.15 25.36
N ALA A 452 -5.78 7.03 26.27
CA ALA A 452 -7.11 7.62 26.28
C ALA A 452 -7.39 8.46 25.03
N ILE A 453 -6.40 9.26 24.59
CA ILE A 453 -6.51 10.02 23.33
C ILE A 453 -6.64 9.06 22.14
N ALA A 454 -5.81 8.02 22.05
CA ALA A 454 -5.92 7.02 20.99
C ALA A 454 -7.32 6.37 20.98
N ALA A 455 -7.80 5.90 22.13
CA ALA A 455 -9.15 5.34 22.26
C ALA A 455 -10.25 6.33 21.85
N SER A 456 -10.12 7.62 22.19
CA SER A 456 -11.07 8.66 21.76
C SER A 456 -11.10 8.82 20.23
N PHE A 457 -9.94 8.76 19.56
CA PHE A 457 -9.87 8.74 18.11
C PHE A 457 -10.49 7.46 17.54
N GLY A 458 -10.31 6.32 18.20
CA GLY A 458 -10.98 5.07 17.84
C GLY A 458 -12.49 5.19 17.86
N ALA A 459 -13.06 5.74 18.93
CA ALA A 459 -14.49 6.01 19.03
C ALA A 459 -14.95 6.93 17.90
N LEU A 460 -14.22 8.00 17.60
CA LEU A 460 -14.56 8.92 16.52
C LEU A 460 -14.52 8.24 15.14
N LEU A 461 -13.48 7.48 14.83
CA LEU A 461 -13.35 6.78 13.55
C LEU A 461 -14.43 5.71 13.40
N SER A 462 -14.73 4.96 14.46
CA SER A 462 -15.84 4.00 14.46
C SER A 462 -17.19 4.68 14.28
N LEU A 463 -17.42 5.85 14.89
CA LEU A 463 -18.68 6.60 14.77
C LEU A 463 -19.01 6.96 13.33
N PHE A 464 -18.00 7.23 12.50
CA PHE A 464 -18.17 7.52 11.07
C PHE A 464 -18.03 6.28 10.18
N GLY A 465 -17.88 5.08 10.75
CA GLY A 465 -17.70 3.84 9.98
C GLY A 465 -16.37 3.76 9.23
N VAL A 466 -15.36 4.55 9.62
CA VAL A 466 -14.02 4.55 9.00
C VAL A 466 -13.25 3.27 9.32
N ILE A 467 -13.50 2.73 10.51
CA ILE A 467 -12.98 1.44 10.97
C ILE A 467 -14.13 0.60 11.51
N HIS A 468 -13.98 -0.73 11.45
CA HIS A 468 -14.93 -1.71 11.99
C HIS A 468 -16.32 -1.78 11.32
N SER A 469 -16.53 -1.02 10.25
CA SER A 469 -17.76 -1.02 9.45
C SER A 469 -17.45 -1.30 7.98
N PRO A 470 -18.32 -2.05 7.26
CA PRO A 470 -18.13 -2.30 5.83
C PRO A 470 -18.44 -1.07 4.98
N ALA A 471 -19.15 -0.09 5.55
CA ALA A 471 -19.53 1.16 4.89
C ALA A 471 -19.30 2.37 5.81
N VAL A 472 -19.04 3.51 5.17
CA VAL A 472 -18.92 4.81 5.85
C VAL A 472 -20.32 5.34 6.12
N GLY A 473 -20.57 5.79 7.34
CA GLY A 473 -21.88 6.28 7.76
C GLY A 473 -21.84 6.78 9.20
N PHE A 474 -22.71 7.72 9.54
CA PHE A 474 -22.78 8.25 10.90
C PHE A 474 -23.61 7.31 11.78
N ALA A 475 -22.96 6.65 12.74
CA ALA A 475 -23.58 5.77 13.72
C ALA A 475 -24.42 4.63 13.09
N GLU A 476 -23.99 4.11 11.94
CA GLU A 476 -24.70 3.05 11.21
C GLU A 476 -24.29 1.63 11.60
N GLY A 477 -25.25 0.70 11.58
CA GLY A 477 -25.01 -0.73 11.78
C GLY A 477 -24.30 -1.06 13.11
N SER A 478 -23.19 -1.78 13.02
CA SER A 478 -22.39 -2.22 14.17
C SER A 478 -21.48 -1.13 14.76
N SER A 479 -21.37 0.03 14.10
CA SER A 479 -20.43 1.09 14.48
C SER A 479 -20.59 1.54 15.93
N ILE A 480 -21.84 1.70 16.40
CA ILE A 480 -22.15 2.16 17.77
C ILE A 480 -21.54 1.23 18.83
N VAL A 481 -21.54 -0.08 18.59
CA VAL A 481 -20.95 -1.05 19.53
C VAL A 481 -19.45 -0.79 19.69
N PHE A 482 -18.75 -0.50 18.60
CA PHE A 482 -17.32 -0.16 18.64
C PHE A 482 -17.07 1.23 19.25
N VAL A 483 -17.95 2.21 19.01
CA VAL A 483 -17.88 3.52 19.70
C VAL A 483 -17.92 3.31 21.21
N VAL A 484 -18.91 2.56 21.71
CA VAL A 484 -19.04 2.26 23.14
C VAL A 484 -17.81 1.51 23.65
N ALA A 485 -17.32 0.50 22.92
CA ALA A 485 -16.12 -0.25 23.31
C ALA A 485 -14.89 0.67 23.44
N TYR A 486 -14.66 1.57 22.49
CA TYR A 486 -13.56 2.53 22.58
C TYR A 486 -13.75 3.55 23.70
N LEU A 487 -14.97 3.99 23.98
CA LEU A 487 -15.25 4.87 25.14
C LEU A 487 -15.00 4.14 26.47
N MET A 488 -15.27 2.84 26.56
CA MET A 488 -14.90 2.02 27.71
C MET A 488 -13.38 1.93 27.87
N MET A 489 -12.64 1.73 26.78
CA MET A 489 -11.18 1.74 26.80
C MET A 489 -10.63 3.10 27.23
N LEU A 490 -11.21 4.20 26.74
CA LEU A 490 -10.88 5.55 27.16
C LEU A 490 -11.08 5.71 28.67
N ALA A 491 -12.24 5.29 29.20
CA ALA A 491 -12.54 5.37 30.63
C ALA A 491 -11.52 4.59 31.47
N MET A 492 -11.11 3.40 31.01
CA MET A 492 -10.08 2.59 31.67
C MET A 492 -8.71 3.27 31.69
N PHE A 493 -8.29 3.88 30.57
CA PHE A 493 -7.05 4.65 30.54
C PHE A 493 -7.13 5.92 31.40
N ALA A 494 -8.26 6.61 31.41
CA ALA A 494 -8.47 7.78 32.27
C ALA A 494 -8.38 7.38 33.75
N LEU A 495 -9.01 6.27 34.15
CA LEU A 495 -8.90 5.72 35.49
C LEU A 495 -7.44 5.40 35.85
N LYS A 496 -6.71 4.70 34.96
CA LYS A 496 -5.29 4.40 35.17
C LYS A 496 -4.47 5.68 35.35
N HIS A 497 -4.73 6.72 34.57
CA HIS A 497 -4.04 8.00 34.71
C HIS A 497 -4.28 8.65 36.08
N VAL A 498 -5.50 8.59 36.61
CA VAL A 498 -5.81 9.13 37.95
C VAL A 498 -5.10 8.33 39.03
N ILE A 499 -5.08 6.99 38.94
CA ILE A 499 -4.37 6.12 39.89
C ILE A 499 -2.88 6.47 39.92
N ASP A 500 -2.23 6.51 38.75
CA ASP A 500 -0.79 6.79 38.65
C ASP A 500 -0.43 8.18 39.17
N SER A 501 -1.30 9.17 38.92
CA SER A 501 -1.09 10.53 39.41
C SER A 501 -1.16 10.60 40.93
N ARG A 502 -2.06 9.83 41.56
CA ARG A 502 -2.16 9.76 43.03
C ARG A 502 -0.95 9.07 43.65
N GLU A 503 -0.48 7.98 43.05
CA GLU A 503 0.72 7.27 43.51
C GLU A 503 1.97 8.15 43.43
N THR A 504 2.10 8.94 42.36
CA THR A 504 3.22 9.88 42.18
C THR A 504 3.22 10.96 43.27
N VAL A 505 2.05 11.54 43.56
CA VAL A 505 1.91 12.56 44.63
C VAL A 505 2.24 11.98 46.00
N ALA A 506 1.71 10.79 46.31
CA ALA A 506 1.99 10.12 47.58
C ALA A 506 3.49 9.77 47.75
N ALA A 507 4.17 9.40 46.67
CA ALA A 507 5.60 9.14 46.69
C ALA A 507 6.42 10.42 46.95
N SER A 508 6.07 11.55 46.33
CA SER A 508 6.76 12.82 46.58
C SER A 508 6.58 13.33 48.02
N GLU A 509 5.38 13.19 48.59
CA GLU A 509 5.11 13.57 49.98
C GLU A 509 5.94 12.73 50.97
N GLN A 510 6.11 11.42 50.70
CA GLN A 510 6.96 10.55 51.53
C GLN A 510 8.45 10.88 51.44
N GLU A 511 8.93 11.40 50.32
CA GLU A 511 10.33 11.79 50.12
C GLU A 511 10.66 13.13 50.80
N GLU A 512 9.74 14.10 50.76
CA GLU A 512 9.84 15.34 51.53
C GLU A 512 9.84 15.08 53.04
N THR A 513 8.98 14.17 53.53
CA THR A 513 8.92 13.84 54.97
C THR A 513 10.17 13.11 55.49
N LYS A 514 10.97 12.49 54.61
CA LYS A 514 12.24 11.82 54.97
C LYS A 514 13.45 12.76 54.94
N THR A 515 13.31 13.93 54.35
CA THR A 515 14.40 14.92 54.20
C THR A 515 14.31 16.08 55.19
N THR A 516 13.19 16.18 55.91
CA THR A 516 13.01 16.98 57.15
C THR A 516 13.23 16.13 58.38
#